data_AF-A0A1A7YTT2-F1
#
_entry.id   AF-A0A1A7YTT2-F1
#
_cell.length_a   1.000
_cell.length_b   1.000
_cell.length_c   1.000
_cell.angle_alpha   90.00
_cell.angle_beta   90.00
_cell.angle_gamma   90.00
#
_symmetry.space_group_name_H-M   'P 1'
#
loop_
_entity.id
_entity.type
_entity.pdbx_description
1 polymer ?
#
loop_
_entity_poly.entity_id
_entity_poly.type
_entity_poly.pdbx_seq_one_letter_code
_entity_poly.pdbx_strand_id
1 'polypeptide(L)'
;PELCYQLLLNYNAARIYPPQFHKVLQSCCDFPKAVEIMVNSYEHLKPTRKWRPAIPDDCYKRHRCFYDSLFAVCTNTPRSLLHLTRCAIRASLRGFCEAGVPWLPLPSPMKTYLLLEPEGILY
;
A
#
# COMPACT_ATOMS: atom_id res chain seq x y z
N PRO A 1 2.61 10.08 9.12
CA PRO A 1 3.15 10.05 7.72
C PRO A 1 2.12 9.61 6.67
N GLU A 2 1.12 8.84 7.10
CA GLU A 2 0.02 8.23 6.36
C GLU A 2 -0.62 9.20 5.36
N LEU A 3 -1.18 10.31 5.85
CA LEU A 3 -1.88 11.29 5.00
C LEU A 3 -0.98 11.86 3.90
N CYS A 4 0.30 12.10 4.20
CA CYS A 4 1.26 12.60 3.21
C CYS A 4 1.49 11.57 2.09
N TYR A 5 1.78 10.32 2.45
CA TYR A 5 1.95 9.24 1.46
C TYR A 5 0.67 8.99 0.65
N GLN A 6 -0.49 9.02 1.31
CA GLN A 6 -1.78 8.86 0.67
C GLN A 6 -2.01 9.94 -0.40
N LEU A 7 -1.91 11.21 -0.02
CA LEU A 7 -2.11 12.34 -0.93
C LEU A 7 -1.10 12.30 -2.09
N LEU A 8 0.19 12.07 -1.80
CA LEU A 8 1.22 11.95 -2.83
C LEU A 8 0.83 10.89 -3.87
N LEU A 9 0.40 9.71 -3.43
CA LEU A 9 -0.01 8.63 -4.33
C LEU A 9 -1.32 8.93 -5.07
N ASN A 10 -2.26 9.65 -4.45
CA ASN A 10 -3.53 10.06 -5.08
C ASN A 10 -3.32 11.15 -6.15
N TYR A 11 -2.29 11.98 -5.99
CA TYR A 11 -1.82 12.93 -7.01
C TYR A 11 -0.73 12.36 -7.93
N ASN A 12 -0.58 11.02 -7.98
CA ASN A 12 0.31 10.30 -8.90
C ASN A 12 1.80 10.66 -8.75
N ALA A 13 2.25 10.92 -7.53
CA ALA A 13 3.67 10.97 -7.22
C ALA A 13 4.37 9.66 -7.59
N ALA A 14 5.68 9.75 -7.86
CA ALA A 14 6.48 8.60 -8.23
C ALA A 14 6.50 7.55 -7.10
N ARG A 15 6.08 6.34 -7.44
CA ARG A 15 6.20 5.17 -6.57
C ARG A 15 7.65 4.72 -6.47
N ILE A 16 8.01 4.15 -5.33
CA ILE A 16 9.33 3.55 -5.14
C ILE A 16 9.49 2.36 -6.07
N TYR A 17 10.66 2.23 -6.68
CA TYR A 17 10.99 1.08 -7.52
C TYR A 17 10.85 -0.23 -6.70
N PRO A 18 10.01 -1.20 -7.11
CA PRO A 18 9.63 -2.33 -6.24
C PRO A 18 10.79 -3.12 -5.61
N PRO A 19 11.90 -3.41 -6.31
CA PRO A 19 13.07 -4.05 -5.69
C PRO A 19 13.71 -3.24 -4.55
N GLN A 20 13.49 -1.92 -4.51
CA GLN A 20 13.96 -1.02 -3.45
C GLN A 20 12.92 -0.75 -2.35
N PHE A 21 11.79 -1.47 -2.34
CA PHE A 21 10.73 -1.24 -1.34
C PHE A 21 11.20 -1.43 0.12
N HIS A 22 12.27 -2.20 0.35
CA HIS A 22 12.92 -2.30 1.66
C HIS A 22 13.30 -0.94 2.27
N LYS A 23 13.52 0.10 1.46
CA LYS A 23 13.76 1.47 1.96
C LYS A 23 12.53 2.07 2.66
N VAL A 24 11.32 1.74 2.19
CA VAL A 24 10.07 2.12 2.88
C VAL A 24 10.02 1.43 4.23
N LEU A 25 10.34 0.14 4.27
CA LEU A 25 10.34 -0.63 5.51
C LEU A 25 11.36 -0.07 6.50
N GLN A 26 12.56 0.33 6.05
CA GLN A 26 13.55 0.99 6.91
C GLN A 26 13.04 2.30 7.50
N SER A 27 12.48 3.19 6.67
CA SER A 27 12.08 4.53 7.09
C SER A 27 10.72 4.59 7.80
N CYS A 28 9.85 3.60 7.60
CA CYS A 28 8.47 3.61 8.05
C CYS A 28 8.08 2.39 8.87
N CYS A 29 9.05 1.66 9.43
CA CYS A 29 8.76 0.43 10.16
C CYS A 29 7.80 0.67 11.35
N ASP A 30 8.01 1.74 12.11
CA ASP A 30 7.12 2.08 13.23
C ASP A 30 5.74 2.64 12.80
N PHE A 31 5.45 2.73 11.49
CA PHE A 31 4.21 3.29 10.94
C PHE A 31 3.49 2.29 10.01
N PRO A 32 2.84 1.23 10.57
CA PRO A 32 2.17 0.20 9.78
C PRO A 32 1.14 0.74 8.78
N LYS A 33 0.37 1.77 9.15
CA LYS A 33 -0.63 2.39 8.27
C LYS A 33 0.02 3.06 7.05
N ALA A 34 1.19 3.68 7.22
CA ALA A 34 1.93 4.24 6.09
C ALA A 34 2.46 3.13 5.17
N VAL A 35 2.97 2.04 5.75
CA VAL A 35 3.39 0.86 4.97
C VAL A 35 2.19 0.24 4.24
N GLU A 36 1.03 0.15 4.87
CA GLU A 36 -0.21 -0.34 4.26
C GLU A 36 -0.58 0.48 3.03
N ILE A 37 -0.68 1.81 3.15
CA ILE A 37 -0.96 2.72 2.03
C ILE A 37 0.01 2.47 0.87
N MET A 38 1.31 2.39 1.19
CA MET A 38 2.37 2.19 0.20
C MET A 38 2.23 0.84 -0.50
N VAL A 39 2.08 -0.26 0.25
CA VAL A 39 1.95 -1.63 -0.27
C VAL A 39 0.70 -1.78 -1.11
N ASN A 40 -0.42 -1.29 -0.61
CA ASN A 40 -1.71 -1.33 -1.28
C ASN A 40 -1.66 -0.53 -2.59
N SER A 41 -0.75 0.42 -2.79
CA SER A 41 -0.64 1.13 -4.08
C SER A 41 -0.07 0.30 -5.25
N TYR A 42 0.42 -0.92 -4.99
CA TYR A 42 1.02 -1.79 -6.01
C TYR A 42 0.13 -2.99 -6.29
N GLU A 43 -0.01 -3.30 -7.58
CA GLU A 43 -0.69 -4.52 -8.04
C GLU A 43 0.06 -5.76 -7.56
N HIS A 44 1.39 -5.75 -7.68
CA HIS A 44 2.26 -6.84 -7.25
C HIS A 44 3.52 -6.27 -6.59
N LEU A 45 3.86 -6.81 -5.41
CA LEU A 45 5.16 -6.60 -4.76
C LEU A 45 5.76 -7.96 -4.43
N LYS A 46 7.01 -8.16 -4.82
CA LYS A 46 7.77 -9.36 -4.49
C LYS A 46 8.77 -9.07 -3.39
N PRO A 47 8.69 -9.72 -2.22
CA PRO A 47 9.65 -9.56 -1.15
C PRO A 47 11.04 -9.95 -1.65
N THR A 48 12.02 -9.14 -1.28
CA THR A 48 13.42 -9.48 -1.52
C THR A 48 14.08 -9.90 -0.21
N ARG A 49 15.26 -10.51 -0.29
CA ARG A 49 16.07 -10.86 0.89
C ARG A 49 16.40 -9.65 1.78
N LYS A 50 16.22 -8.41 1.28
CA LYS A 50 16.45 -7.16 2.02
C LYS A 50 15.26 -6.71 2.87
N TRP A 51 14.06 -7.28 2.70
CA TRP A 51 12.87 -6.79 3.41
C TRP A 51 12.88 -7.10 4.90
N ARG A 52 13.18 -8.34 5.30
CA ARG A 52 13.20 -8.70 6.73
C ARG A 52 14.32 -7.98 7.50
N PRO A 53 15.56 -7.88 6.99
CA PRO A 53 16.63 -7.11 7.65
C PRO A 53 16.38 -5.59 7.69
N ALA A 54 15.48 -5.08 6.85
CA ALA A 54 15.10 -3.66 6.85
C ALA A 54 14.21 -3.26 8.04
N ILE A 55 13.68 -4.23 8.79
CA ILE A 55 12.79 -3.98 9.94
C ILE A 55 13.54 -4.40 11.22
N PRO A 56 13.80 -3.48 12.16
CA PRO A 56 14.35 -3.81 13.47
C PRO A 56 13.51 -4.85 14.22
N ASP A 57 14.15 -5.73 15.00
CA ASP A 57 13.48 -6.86 15.65
C ASP A 57 12.44 -6.43 16.69
N ASP A 58 12.69 -5.34 17.40
CA ASP A 58 11.76 -4.74 18.36
C ASP A 58 10.52 -4.17 17.65
N CYS A 59 10.71 -3.47 16.54
CA CYS A 59 9.61 -2.97 15.70
C CYS A 59 8.79 -4.12 15.10
N TYR A 60 9.46 -5.15 14.58
CA TYR A 60 8.79 -6.33 14.05
C TYR A 60 7.96 -7.03 15.13
N LYS A 61 8.50 -7.20 16.35
CA LYS A 61 7.76 -7.79 17.48
C LYS A 61 6.54 -6.95 17.88
N ARG A 62 6.67 -5.62 17.89
CA ARG A 62 5.56 -4.69 18.23
C ARG A 62 4.40 -4.77 17.24
N HIS A 63 4.69 -4.95 15.94
CA HIS A 63 3.71 -5.00 14.86
C HIS A 63 3.66 -6.36 14.16
N ARG A 64 3.86 -7.44 14.92
CA ARG A 64 4.08 -8.79 14.38
C ARG A 64 2.98 -9.24 13.43
N CYS A 65 1.71 -9.15 13.84
CA CYS A 65 0.58 -9.58 13.03
C CYS A 65 0.52 -8.85 11.68
N PHE A 66 0.85 -7.57 11.65
CA PHE A 66 0.88 -6.76 10.43
C PHE A 66 1.99 -7.24 9.49
N TYR A 67 3.22 -7.40 9.99
CA TYR A 67 4.34 -7.82 9.15
C TYR A 67 4.23 -9.26 8.68
N ASP A 68 3.73 -10.17 9.51
CA ASP A 68 3.46 -11.54 9.10
C ASP A 68 2.44 -11.55 7.94
N SER A 69 1.38 -10.75 8.05
CA SER A 69 0.39 -10.57 6.98
C SER A 69 1.03 -9.98 5.72
N LEU A 70 1.88 -8.96 5.85
CA LEU A 70 2.60 -8.34 4.73
C LEU A 70 3.44 -9.36 3.96
N PHE A 71 4.23 -10.16 4.67
CA PHE A 71 5.06 -11.17 4.02
C PHE A 71 4.21 -12.23 3.32
N ALA A 72 3.14 -12.71 3.96
CA ALA A 72 2.25 -13.72 3.39
C ALA A 72 1.56 -13.24 2.10
N VAL A 73 1.05 -12.01 2.13
CA VAL A 73 0.37 -11.34 1.01
C VAL A 73 1.29 -11.13 -0.18
N CYS A 74 2.55 -10.79 0.06
CA CYS A 74 3.50 -10.51 -1.02
C CYS A 74 4.19 -11.79 -1.54
N THR A 75 4.01 -12.96 -0.91
CA THR A 75 4.61 -14.23 -1.37
C THR A 75 3.71 -15.00 -2.33
N ASN A 76 3.94 -14.84 -3.63
CA ASN A 76 3.46 -15.72 -4.73
C ASN A 76 1.97 -16.08 -4.75
N THR A 77 1.13 -15.35 -4.00
CA THR A 77 -0.32 -15.48 -4.06
C THR A 77 -0.86 -14.43 -5.03
N PRO A 78 -1.76 -14.81 -5.95
CA PRO A 78 -2.45 -13.82 -6.76
C PRO A 78 -3.28 -12.93 -5.83
N ARG A 79 -3.24 -11.61 -6.07
CA ARG A 79 -4.04 -10.67 -5.29
C ARG A 79 -5.52 -10.81 -5.65
N SER A 80 -6.38 -10.39 -4.73
CA SER A 80 -7.83 -10.45 -4.96
C SER A 80 -8.23 -9.63 -6.18
N LEU A 81 -9.32 -10.03 -6.86
CA LEU A 81 -9.87 -9.25 -7.97
C LEU A 81 -10.19 -7.81 -7.53
N LEU A 82 -10.70 -7.64 -6.30
CA LEU A 82 -10.96 -6.32 -5.71
C LEU A 82 -9.72 -5.43 -5.72
N HIS A 83 -8.57 -5.98 -5.31
CA HIS A 83 -7.29 -5.28 -5.33
C HIS A 83 -6.82 -4.91 -6.75
N LEU A 84 -6.85 -5.89 -7.65
CA LEU A 84 -6.45 -5.67 -9.04
C LEU A 84 -7.32 -4.60 -9.70
N THR A 85 -8.64 -4.61 -9.43
CA THR A 85 -9.58 -3.58 -9.88
C THR A 85 -9.24 -2.21 -9.32
N ARG A 86 -8.88 -2.10 -8.03
CA ARG A 86 -8.41 -0.82 -7.46
C ARG A 86 -7.17 -0.29 -8.17
N CYS A 87 -6.17 -1.14 -8.40
CA CYS A 87 -4.97 -0.75 -9.13
C CYS A 87 -5.30 -0.31 -10.57
N ALA A 88 -6.19 -1.02 -11.26
CA ALA A 88 -6.62 -0.68 -12.61
C ALA A 88 -7.34 0.69 -12.66
N ILE A 89 -8.32 0.93 -11.79
CA ILE A 89 -9.05 2.20 -11.72
C ILE A 89 -8.10 3.36 -11.42
N ARG A 90 -7.22 3.20 -10.43
CA ARG A 90 -6.22 4.23 -10.09
C ARG A 90 -5.26 4.50 -11.25
N ALA A 91 -4.85 3.47 -11.98
CA ALA A 91 -4.00 3.63 -13.17
C ALA A 91 -4.71 4.38 -14.30
N SER A 92 -6.03 4.20 -14.45
CA SER A 92 -6.86 4.96 -15.39
C SER A 92 -7.03 6.44 -14.98
N LEU A 93 -7.22 6.70 -13.67
CA LEU A 93 -7.37 8.06 -13.15
C LEU A 93 -6.05 8.84 -13.02
N ARG A 94 -4.92 8.14 -12.85
CA ARG A 94 -3.59 8.74 -12.65
C ARG A 94 -3.61 9.80 -11.54
N GLY A 95 -3.18 11.03 -11.83
CA GLY A 95 -3.13 12.15 -10.87
C GLY A 95 -4.50 12.71 -10.48
N PHE A 96 -5.57 12.20 -11.08
CA PHE A 96 -6.94 12.59 -10.76
C PHE A 96 -7.61 11.61 -9.79
N CYS A 97 -6.87 10.77 -9.05
CA CYS A 97 -7.53 9.91 -8.05
C CYS A 97 -8.24 10.76 -6.99
N GLU A 98 -7.54 11.75 -6.41
CA GLU A 98 -8.10 12.61 -5.35
C GLU A 98 -9.34 13.37 -5.82
N ALA A 99 -9.26 14.02 -6.99
CA ALA A 99 -10.33 14.85 -7.52
C ALA A 99 -11.42 14.03 -8.24
N GLY A 100 -11.08 12.88 -8.83
CA GLY A 100 -11.95 12.10 -9.72
C GLY A 100 -12.74 11.01 -9.03
N VAL A 101 -12.19 10.35 -8.01
CA VAL A 101 -12.90 9.30 -7.26
C VAL A 101 -14.24 9.79 -6.65
N PRO A 102 -14.34 11.02 -6.08
CA PRO A 102 -15.60 11.54 -5.57
C PRO A 102 -16.75 11.54 -6.58
N TRP A 103 -16.45 11.67 -7.88
CA TRP A 103 -17.42 11.73 -8.96
C TRP A 103 -17.80 10.36 -9.55
N LEU A 104 -17.10 9.29 -9.15
CA LEU A 104 -17.47 7.95 -9.58
C LEU A 104 -18.83 7.55 -8.97
N PRO A 105 -19.70 6.85 -9.71
CA PRO A 105 -20.98 6.35 -9.23
C PRO A 105 -20.78 5.11 -8.33
N LEU A 106 -19.98 5.25 -7.28
CA LEU A 106 -19.61 4.22 -6.34
C LEU A 106 -20.08 4.57 -4.92
N PRO A 107 -20.39 3.57 -4.07
CA PRO A 107 -20.64 3.79 -2.65
C PRO A 107 -19.42 4.39 -1.93
N SER A 108 -19.64 5.12 -0.83
CA SER A 108 -18.56 5.77 -0.06
C SER A 108 -17.43 4.82 0.35
N PRO A 109 -17.68 3.58 0.84
CA PRO A 109 -16.59 2.66 1.19
C PRO A 109 -15.71 2.27 0.00
N MET A 110 -16.26 2.24 -1.21
CA MET A 110 -15.45 1.98 -2.41
C MET A 110 -14.61 3.20 -2.80
N LYS A 111 -15.10 4.41 -2.52
CA LYS A 111 -14.35 5.65 -2.74
C LYS A 111 -13.16 5.74 -1.79
N THR A 112 -13.35 5.48 -0.50
CA THR A 112 -12.27 5.45 0.50
C THR A 112 -11.23 4.37 0.17
N TYR A 113 -11.69 3.19 -0.24
CA TYR A 113 -10.84 2.10 -0.72
C TYR A 113 -9.96 2.52 -1.92
N LEU A 114 -10.56 3.19 -2.92
CA LEU A 114 -9.82 3.70 -4.08
C LEU A 114 -8.81 4.81 -3.71
N LEU A 115 -9.11 5.61 -2.68
CA LEU A 115 -8.28 6.71 -2.18
C LEU A 115 -7.18 6.26 -1.20
N LEU A 116 -6.94 4.95 -1.05
CA LEU A 116 -5.92 4.39 -0.16
C LEU A 116 -6.11 4.80 1.32
N GLU A 117 -7.35 4.92 1.80
CA GLU A 117 -7.55 5.06 3.24
C GLU A 117 -7.10 3.77 3.96
N PRO A 118 -6.29 3.86 5.03
CA PRO A 118 -5.79 2.68 5.74
C PRO A 118 -6.88 2.09 6.65
N GLU A 119 -7.18 0.81 6.45
CA GLU A 119 -8.17 0.04 7.20
C GLU A 119 -7.52 -1.01 8.11
N GLY A 120 -6.19 -1.15 8.05
CA GLY A 120 -5.44 -2.23 8.71
C GLY A 120 -5.41 -3.51 7.87
N ILE A 121 -5.69 -3.43 6.56
CA ILE A 121 -5.86 -4.58 5.67
C ILE A 121 -4.90 -4.49 4.47
N LEU A 122 -4.21 -5.59 4.17
CA LEU A 122 -3.30 -5.70 3.03
C LEU A 122 -3.95 -6.52 1.91
N TYR A 123 -4.43 -5.85 0.85
CA TYR A 123 -5.37 -6.38 -0.16
C TYR A 123 -4.77 -6.97 -1.42
#